data_AF-A0A817ZAH3-F1
#
_entry.id   AF-A0A817ZAH3-F1
#
_cell.length_a   1.000
_cell.length_b   1.000
_cell.length_c   1.000
_cell.angle_alpha   90.00
_cell.angle_beta   90.00
_cell.angle_gamma   90.00
#
_symmetry.space_group_name_H-M   'P 1'
#
loop_
_entity.id
_entity.type
_entity.pdbx_description
1 polymer ?
#
loop_
_entity_poly.entity_id
_entity_poly.type
_entity_poly.pdbx_seq_one_letter_code
_entity_poly.pdbx_strand_id
1 'polypeptide(L)'
;MANTDVLDILSDTIPSTNRGTANKDEIIREKKKGPKKSIRRPEGMKREVWSLIAQDDRESVPIVPTDTKSGGNSYAKWIKHSAMKVRSWQWTPFTNSARGPNDTFILYHWQHKPNPDDPPQEYSFAKFNKHVDVPTYTDSEYEQYLQDKDWSRTETDVLFDLCRRFELKFLIIHDRSVEDLKERYYTICTTLEYARTKRHTDKYNFDAAHERRRKEQLNKLLSRTKAEEEEELYLMNELKRIENERKERERIISQDVQKFVQQQDQNVLTTNNSIQRTASSSSRRSSINQDYLQRLNSSSNRTSTTQRIFPEFKRPGVFLRSQRMILPSSIPNKKLAVIDQVLKQCQLGIEF
;
A
#
# COMPACT_ATOMS: atom_id res chain seq x y z
N MET A 1 23.80 -35.82 -15.50
CA MET A 1 23.07 -34.78 -14.75
C MET A 1 21.61 -35.22 -14.75
N ALA A 2 21.20 -35.94 -13.71
CA ALA A 2 19.83 -36.43 -13.58
C ALA A 2 19.06 -35.45 -12.70
N ASN A 3 17.93 -34.98 -13.19
CA ASN A 3 17.04 -34.05 -12.51
C ASN A 3 16.31 -34.80 -11.39
N THR A 4 16.53 -34.40 -10.15
CA THR A 4 15.73 -34.83 -9.00
C THR A 4 14.46 -34.00 -8.96
N ASP A 5 13.35 -34.63 -9.35
CA ASP A 5 12.02 -34.05 -9.36
C ASP A 5 11.37 -34.14 -7.96
N VAL A 6 10.42 -33.24 -7.68
CA VAL A 6 9.82 -33.00 -6.34
C VAL A 6 9.05 -34.22 -5.78
N LEU A 7 8.80 -35.24 -6.60
CA LEU A 7 8.07 -36.46 -6.24
C LEU A 7 8.90 -37.48 -5.43
N ASP A 8 10.23 -37.37 -5.40
CA ASP A 8 11.11 -38.31 -4.68
C ASP A 8 11.18 -38.04 -3.15
N ILE A 9 10.64 -36.90 -2.71
CA ILE A 9 10.61 -36.48 -1.30
C ILE A 9 9.46 -37.16 -0.52
N LEU A 10 8.49 -37.77 -1.21
CA LEU A 10 7.27 -38.31 -0.60
C LEU A 10 7.26 -39.85 -0.46
N SER A 11 8.30 -40.56 -0.89
CA SER A 11 8.36 -42.04 -0.87
C SER A 11 9.28 -42.66 0.18
N ASP A 12 9.79 -41.90 1.15
CA ASP A 12 10.55 -42.49 2.26
C ASP A 12 9.61 -43.15 3.28
N THR A 13 9.39 -44.43 3.03
CA THR A 13 8.92 -45.42 3.99
C THR A 13 9.73 -45.34 5.29
N ILE A 14 9.06 -44.94 6.38
CA ILE A 14 9.64 -44.88 7.73
C ILE A 14 9.89 -46.33 8.21
N PRO A 15 11.14 -46.72 8.52
CA PRO A 15 11.38 -48.00 9.17
C PRO A 15 10.85 -47.95 10.60
N SER A 16 9.91 -48.84 10.91
CA SER A 16 9.43 -49.09 12.27
C SER A 16 10.57 -49.58 13.16
N THR A 17 11.19 -48.66 13.91
CA THR A 17 12.10 -49.01 15.00
C THR A 17 11.34 -49.01 16.32
N ASN A 18 11.28 -50.19 16.94
CA ASN A 18 10.77 -50.47 18.28
C ASN A 18 11.17 -49.39 19.29
N ARG A 19 10.19 -48.69 19.87
CA ARG A 19 10.41 -47.87 21.06
C ARG A 19 10.52 -48.78 22.29
N GLY A 20 11.75 -49.14 22.63
CA GLY A 20 12.08 -49.66 23.95
C GLY A 20 11.75 -48.63 25.03
N THR A 21 11.19 -49.09 26.15
CA THR A 21 10.84 -48.28 27.32
C THR A 21 12.10 -47.68 27.95
N ALA A 22 12.29 -46.37 27.81
CA ALA A 22 13.40 -45.65 28.45
C ALA A 22 13.05 -45.33 29.92
N ASN A 23 13.83 -45.88 30.85
CA ASN A 23 13.72 -45.61 32.29
C ASN A 23 14.20 -44.19 32.61
N LYS A 24 13.46 -43.51 33.48
CA LYS A 24 13.63 -42.10 33.87
C LYS A 24 14.95 -41.82 34.61
N ASP A 25 15.61 -42.84 35.13
CA ASP A 25 16.80 -42.72 35.99
C ASP A 25 18.14 -42.69 35.23
N GLU A 26 18.16 -42.96 33.91
CA GLU A 26 19.39 -42.83 33.10
C GLU A 26 19.65 -41.39 32.59
N ILE A 27 18.62 -40.54 32.60
CA ILE A 27 18.70 -39.14 32.10
C ILE A 27 19.37 -38.22 33.14
N ILE A 28 19.43 -38.63 34.41
CA ILE A 28 19.97 -37.84 35.54
C ILE A 28 21.32 -38.41 36.00
N ARG A 29 22.22 -38.69 35.06
CA ARG A 29 23.66 -38.80 35.39
C ARG A 29 24.39 -37.61 34.81
N GLU A 30 24.81 -36.72 35.72
CA GLU A 30 25.65 -35.57 35.42
C GLU A 30 26.88 -35.98 34.60
N LYS A 31 26.86 -35.72 33.29
CA LYS A 31 28.08 -35.70 32.50
C LYS A 31 28.91 -34.51 32.95
N LYS A 32 29.85 -34.74 33.88
CA LYS A 32 30.98 -33.84 34.15
C LYS A 32 31.62 -33.47 32.82
N LYS A 33 31.40 -32.24 32.34
CA LYS A 33 32.05 -31.70 31.15
C LYS A 33 33.54 -31.51 31.47
N GLY A 34 34.38 -32.42 30.99
CA GLY A 34 35.81 -32.17 30.87
C GLY A 34 36.07 -30.94 29.98
N PRO A 35 37.25 -30.31 30.08
CA PRO A 35 37.55 -29.10 29.32
C PRO A 35 37.50 -29.42 27.82
N LYS A 36 36.62 -28.73 27.08
CA LYS A 36 36.56 -28.83 25.62
C LYS A 36 37.87 -28.29 25.05
N LYS A 37 38.72 -29.16 24.48
CA LYS A 37 39.87 -28.71 23.68
C LYS A 37 39.33 -27.87 22.52
N SER A 38 39.62 -26.57 22.52
CA SER A 38 39.30 -25.70 21.38
C SER A 38 40.18 -26.13 20.21
N ILE A 39 39.59 -26.70 19.17
CA ILE A 39 40.29 -27.00 17.92
C ILE A 39 40.74 -25.65 17.36
N ARG A 40 42.07 -25.43 17.32
CA ARG A 40 42.64 -24.21 16.76
C ARG A 40 42.61 -24.29 15.25
N ARG A 41 42.43 -23.15 14.59
CA ARG A 41 42.49 -23.01 13.14
C ARG A 41 43.84 -23.57 12.65
N PRO A 42 43.86 -24.55 11.72
CA PRO A 42 45.09 -25.02 11.10
C PRO A 42 45.85 -23.87 10.42
N GLU A 43 47.18 -23.88 10.55
CA GLU A 43 48.04 -22.86 9.97
C GLU A 43 47.98 -22.92 8.44
N GLY A 44 47.73 -21.78 7.79
CA GLY A 44 47.51 -21.67 6.33
C GLY A 44 46.05 -21.60 5.88
N MET A 45 45.06 -21.92 6.73
CA MET A 45 43.64 -21.78 6.39
C MET A 45 43.15 -20.34 6.58
N LYS A 46 42.54 -19.74 5.55
CA LYS A 46 41.91 -18.41 5.67
C LYS A 46 40.75 -18.43 6.66
N ARG A 47 40.57 -17.31 7.37
CA ARG A 47 39.58 -17.17 8.45
C ARG A 47 38.15 -17.41 7.94
N GLU A 48 37.81 -16.92 6.76
CA GLU A 48 36.47 -17.14 6.18
C GLU A 48 36.20 -18.64 5.91
N VAL A 49 37.19 -19.36 5.36
CA VAL A 49 37.05 -20.79 5.03
C VAL A 49 36.91 -21.64 6.30
N TRP A 50 37.71 -21.33 7.33
CA TRP A 50 37.58 -22.00 8.63
C TRP A 50 36.23 -21.74 9.31
N SER A 51 35.67 -20.53 9.14
CA SER A 51 34.37 -20.17 9.74
C SER A 51 33.22 -20.95 9.10
N LEU A 52 33.26 -21.16 7.77
CA LEU A 52 32.30 -22.00 7.05
C LEU A 52 32.35 -23.47 7.48
N ILE A 53 33.55 -24.05 7.58
CA ILE A 53 33.71 -25.48 7.94
C ILE A 53 33.31 -25.74 9.41
N ALA A 54 33.62 -24.82 10.32
CA ALA A 54 33.33 -25.00 11.75
C ALA A 54 31.86 -24.73 12.11
N GLN A 55 31.09 -24.06 11.24
CA GLN A 55 29.67 -23.76 11.46
C GLN A 55 28.75 -24.95 11.12
N ASP A 56 29.14 -25.80 10.17
CA ASP A 56 28.30 -26.90 9.66
C ASP A 56 27.99 -27.96 10.74
N ASP A 57 28.93 -28.23 11.64
CA ASP A 57 28.75 -29.24 12.69
C ASP A 57 27.99 -28.74 13.94
N ARG A 58 27.72 -27.44 14.07
CA ARG A 58 27.33 -26.85 15.38
C ARG A 58 26.06 -26.03 15.40
N GLU A 59 25.50 -25.60 14.27
CA GLU A 59 24.30 -24.76 14.30
C GLU A 59 23.49 -24.96 13.01
N SER A 60 22.41 -25.74 13.09
CA SER A 60 21.34 -25.66 12.09
C SER A 60 20.76 -24.26 12.15
N VAL A 61 20.95 -23.49 11.08
CA VAL A 61 20.38 -22.15 10.96
C VAL A 61 18.85 -22.29 10.95
N PRO A 62 18.11 -21.70 11.90
CA PRO A 62 16.66 -21.83 11.92
C PRO A 62 16.06 -21.16 10.68
N ILE A 63 15.20 -21.89 9.98
CA ILE A 63 14.49 -21.47 8.76
C ILE A 63 13.65 -20.21 8.98
N VAL A 64 13.31 -19.88 10.23
CA VAL A 64 12.48 -18.74 10.59
C VAL A 64 13.34 -17.67 11.29
N PRO A 65 13.34 -16.40 10.80
CA PRO A 65 14.00 -15.30 11.49
C PRO A 65 13.36 -15.11 12.87
N THR A 66 14.10 -15.44 13.93
CA THR A 66 13.66 -15.15 15.30
C THR A 66 14.13 -13.74 15.65
N ASP A 67 13.19 -12.84 15.93
CA ASP A 67 13.41 -11.39 16.16
C ASP A 67 14.15 -11.06 17.48
N THR A 68 14.92 -12.00 18.02
CA THR A 68 15.72 -11.79 19.23
C THR A 68 17.11 -11.30 18.85
N LYS A 69 17.34 -10.00 18.99
CA LYS A 69 18.60 -9.28 18.68
C LYS A 69 19.81 -9.65 19.57
N SER A 70 20.01 -10.91 19.94
CA SER A 70 21.20 -11.31 20.69
C SER A 70 21.67 -12.69 20.30
N GLY A 71 22.77 -12.73 19.55
CA GLY A 71 23.55 -13.93 19.32
C GLY A 71 24.01 -14.54 20.66
N GLY A 72 23.96 -15.86 20.72
CA GLY A 72 24.45 -16.65 21.86
C GLY A 72 23.54 -16.65 23.08
N ASN A 73 22.88 -17.79 23.32
CA ASN A 73 22.38 -18.18 24.64
C ASN A 73 21.31 -17.29 25.30
N SER A 74 20.58 -16.46 24.54
CA SER A 74 19.36 -15.80 25.03
C SER A 74 18.31 -16.80 25.52
N TYR A 75 18.36 -18.05 25.03
CA TYR A 75 17.47 -19.11 25.47
C TYR A 75 17.61 -19.50 26.95
N ALA A 76 18.82 -19.39 27.50
CA ALA A 76 19.04 -19.72 28.92
C ALA A 76 18.56 -18.62 29.88
N LYS A 77 18.34 -17.39 29.38
CA LYS A 77 17.94 -16.24 30.21
C LYS A 77 16.42 -16.19 30.45
N TRP A 78 15.61 -16.69 29.53
CA TRP A 78 14.15 -16.81 29.72
C TRP A 78 13.76 -18.03 30.58
N ILE A 79 14.62 -19.03 30.73
CA ILE A 79 14.36 -20.21 31.61
C ILE A 79 14.53 -19.85 33.12
N LYS A 80 14.60 -18.57 33.49
CA LYS A 80 14.54 -18.12 34.89
C LYS A 80 13.11 -17.94 35.42
N HIS A 81 12.08 -18.35 34.68
CA HIS A 81 10.69 -18.37 35.16
C HIS A 81 10.37 -19.49 36.17
N SER A 82 11.36 -20.30 36.61
CA SER A 82 11.10 -21.46 37.49
C SER A 82 10.70 -21.14 38.93
N ALA A 83 10.70 -19.87 39.35
CA ALA A 83 10.18 -19.46 40.66
C ALA A 83 8.67 -19.22 40.66
N MET A 84 8.01 -19.18 39.49
CA MET A 84 6.57 -19.04 39.42
C MET A 84 5.93 -20.42 39.44
N LYS A 85 5.07 -20.68 40.43
CA LYS A 85 4.24 -21.90 40.46
C LYS A 85 3.43 -21.94 39.16
N VAL A 86 3.65 -22.98 38.35
CA VAL A 86 2.91 -23.17 37.09
C VAL A 86 1.42 -23.23 37.43
N ARG A 87 0.64 -22.30 36.87
CA ARG A 87 -0.80 -22.28 37.05
C ARG A 87 -1.39 -23.49 36.34
N SER A 88 -1.99 -24.39 37.11
CA SER A 88 -2.69 -25.55 36.55
C SER A 88 -3.89 -25.09 35.71
N TRP A 89 -4.14 -25.80 34.62
CA TRP A 89 -5.31 -25.61 33.78
C TRP A 89 -6.52 -26.35 34.36
N GLN A 90 -7.72 -25.80 34.18
CA GLN A 90 -8.98 -26.43 34.52
C GLN A 90 -9.97 -26.24 33.38
N TRP A 91 -10.63 -27.33 33.00
CA TRP A 91 -11.77 -27.30 32.11
C TRP A 91 -12.95 -26.69 32.85
N THR A 92 -13.38 -25.49 32.46
CA THR A 92 -14.42 -24.75 33.20
C THR A 92 -15.58 -24.38 32.28
N PRO A 93 -16.83 -24.55 32.72
CA PRO A 93 -17.99 -24.02 32.02
C PRO A 93 -17.98 -22.49 32.05
N PHE A 94 -18.41 -21.87 30.96
CA PHE A 94 -18.61 -20.43 30.87
C PHE A 94 -19.84 -20.12 30.02
N THR A 95 -20.48 -19.00 30.34
CA THR A 95 -21.56 -18.41 29.56
C THR A 95 -21.01 -17.26 28.75
N ASN A 96 -21.38 -17.18 27.47
CA ASN A 96 -20.93 -16.08 26.62
C ASN A 96 -21.99 -14.96 26.61
N SER A 97 -21.75 -13.87 27.33
CA SER A 97 -22.62 -12.69 27.35
C SER A 97 -22.91 -12.12 25.95
N ALA A 98 -22.02 -12.36 24.98
CA ALA A 98 -22.16 -11.90 23.60
C ALA A 98 -23.34 -12.54 22.84
N ARG A 99 -23.88 -13.68 23.30
CA ARG A 99 -24.98 -14.40 22.64
C ARG A 99 -26.37 -13.81 22.93
N GLY A 100 -26.43 -12.75 23.73
CA GLY A 100 -27.67 -12.07 24.11
C GLY A 100 -28.18 -12.50 25.49
N PRO A 101 -29.12 -11.74 26.08
CA PRO A 101 -29.57 -11.93 27.46
C PRO A 101 -30.43 -13.18 27.68
N ASN A 102 -30.94 -13.78 26.61
CA ASN A 102 -31.88 -14.90 26.67
C ASN A 102 -31.23 -16.27 26.35
N ASP A 103 -29.93 -16.30 26.05
CA ASP A 103 -29.24 -17.54 25.73
C ASP A 103 -28.62 -18.17 27.00
N THR A 104 -29.07 -19.37 27.35
CA THR A 104 -28.56 -20.16 28.48
C THR A 104 -27.49 -21.17 28.08
N PHE A 105 -26.95 -21.08 26.86
CA PHE A 105 -25.99 -22.04 26.35
C PHE A 105 -24.64 -21.96 27.07
N ILE A 106 -24.24 -23.09 27.66
CA ILE A 106 -22.99 -23.22 28.41
C ILE A 106 -21.93 -23.86 27.50
N LEU A 107 -20.82 -23.16 27.33
CA LEU A 107 -19.63 -23.65 26.63
C LEU A 107 -18.54 -23.99 27.64
N TYR A 108 -17.51 -24.71 27.20
CA TYR A 108 -16.36 -25.04 28.03
C TYR A 108 -15.07 -24.59 27.38
N HIS A 109 -14.13 -24.10 28.19
CA HIS A 109 -12.78 -23.81 27.74
C HIS A 109 -11.75 -24.15 28.81
N TRP A 110 -10.50 -24.32 28.38
CA TRP A 110 -9.37 -24.42 29.28
C TRP A 110 -9.03 -23.02 29.78
N GLN A 111 -9.13 -22.81 31.09
CA GLN A 111 -8.64 -21.61 31.75
C GLN A 111 -7.62 -21.98 32.82
N HIS A 112 -6.72 -21.04 33.14
CA HIS A 112 -5.93 -21.16 34.36
C HIS A 112 -6.87 -21.17 35.56
N LYS A 113 -6.55 -21.97 36.59
CA LYS A 113 -7.32 -21.95 37.83
C LYS A 113 -7.37 -20.51 38.36
N PRO A 114 -8.57 -19.93 38.54
CA PRO A 114 -8.71 -18.59 39.08
C PRO A 114 -8.18 -18.58 40.51
N ASN A 115 -7.54 -17.48 40.91
CA ASN A 115 -7.23 -17.29 42.32
C ASN A 115 -8.55 -16.97 43.06
N PRO A 116 -8.70 -17.35 44.34
CA PRO A 116 -9.90 -17.05 45.12
C PRO A 116 -10.15 -15.54 45.30
N ASP A 117 -9.14 -14.70 45.08
CA ASP A 117 -9.23 -13.25 45.17
C ASP A 117 -9.61 -12.58 43.83
N ASP A 118 -9.66 -13.33 42.72
CA ASP A 118 -10.00 -12.77 41.41
C ASP A 118 -11.52 -12.58 41.31
N PRO A 119 -12.01 -11.38 40.89
CA PRO A 119 -13.43 -11.14 40.74
C PRO A 119 -14.03 -12.06 39.65
N PRO A 120 -15.36 -12.33 39.70
CA PRO A 120 -16.03 -13.06 38.65
C PRO A 120 -15.85 -12.34 37.31
N GLN A 121 -14.98 -12.91 36.47
CA GLN A 121 -14.55 -12.31 35.22
C GLN A 121 -15.52 -12.69 34.11
N GLU A 122 -16.16 -11.69 33.51
CA GLU A 122 -16.92 -11.88 32.27
C GLU A 122 -16.03 -12.51 31.20
N TYR A 123 -16.61 -13.37 30.37
CA TYR A 123 -15.88 -14.08 29.32
C TYR A 123 -15.02 -13.11 28.50
N SER A 124 -13.70 -13.32 28.52
CA SER A 124 -12.70 -12.39 27.98
C SER A 124 -12.94 -11.98 26.53
N PHE A 125 -13.60 -12.82 25.73
CA PHE A 125 -13.89 -12.53 24.33
C PHE A 125 -15.24 -11.83 24.10
N ALA A 126 -16.12 -11.75 25.10
CA ALA A 126 -17.40 -11.05 24.99
C ALA A 126 -17.20 -9.58 24.64
N LYS A 127 -16.13 -8.95 25.14
CA LYS A 127 -15.74 -7.56 24.82
C LYS A 127 -15.44 -7.30 23.35
N PHE A 128 -15.16 -8.34 22.56
CA PHE A 128 -14.90 -8.22 21.12
C PHE A 128 -16.16 -8.34 20.27
N ASN A 129 -17.31 -8.63 20.88
CA ASN A 129 -18.61 -8.63 20.20
C ASN A 129 -19.08 -7.19 19.94
N LYS A 130 -18.49 -6.56 18.92
CA LYS A 130 -18.83 -5.20 18.51
C LYS A 130 -19.91 -5.25 17.43
N HIS A 131 -21.06 -4.67 17.72
CA HIS A 131 -22.16 -4.52 16.77
C HIS A 131 -22.03 -3.20 16.00
N VAL A 132 -22.47 -3.22 14.74
CA VAL A 132 -22.57 -2.00 13.93
C VAL A 132 -23.85 -1.28 14.32
N ASP A 133 -23.73 0.01 14.66
CA ASP A 133 -24.88 0.85 14.94
C ASP A 133 -25.51 1.32 13.62
N VAL A 134 -26.72 0.83 13.34
CA VAL A 134 -27.48 1.17 12.13
C VAL A 134 -28.49 2.25 12.50
N PRO A 135 -28.43 3.45 11.89
CA PRO A 135 -29.36 4.53 12.18
C PRO A 135 -30.82 4.12 11.98
N THR A 136 -31.68 4.50 12.92
CA THR A 136 -33.14 4.41 12.77
C THR A 136 -33.68 5.75 12.27
N TYR A 137 -34.78 5.71 11.52
CA TYR A 137 -35.48 6.90 11.05
C TYR A 137 -36.95 6.83 11.41
N THR A 138 -37.57 7.99 11.52
CA THR A 138 -39.00 8.17 11.76
C THR A 138 -39.77 8.33 10.46
N ASP A 139 -41.07 8.07 10.49
CA ASP A 139 -42.00 8.26 9.36
C ASP A 139 -41.91 9.67 8.77
N SER A 140 -41.83 10.68 9.64
CA SER A 140 -41.69 12.08 9.23
C SER A 140 -40.36 12.37 8.53
N GLU A 141 -39.25 11.78 9.00
CA GLU A 141 -37.95 11.94 8.35
C GLU A 141 -37.94 11.27 6.96
N TYR A 142 -38.60 10.13 6.84
CA TYR A 142 -38.70 9.41 5.57
C TYR A 142 -39.44 10.24 4.52
N GLU A 143 -40.59 10.79 4.88
CA GLU A 143 -41.45 11.52 3.95
C GLU A 143 -40.85 12.87 3.52
N GLN A 144 -40.06 13.50 4.39
CA GLN A 144 -39.42 14.79 4.09
C GLN A 144 -38.13 14.67 3.27
N TYR A 145 -37.29 13.66 3.56
CA TYR A 145 -35.91 13.65 3.06
C TYR A 145 -35.49 12.37 2.34
N LEU A 146 -36.19 11.25 2.53
CA LEU A 146 -35.72 9.92 2.07
C LEU A 146 -36.54 9.35 0.91
N GLN A 147 -37.48 10.11 0.34
CA GLN A 147 -38.24 9.70 -0.84
C GLN A 147 -37.34 9.54 -2.06
N ASP A 148 -37.60 8.49 -2.85
CA ASP A 148 -36.82 8.14 -4.02
C ASP A 148 -37.73 7.45 -5.05
N LYS A 149 -37.36 7.52 -6.33
CA LYS A 149 -38.17 7.00 -7.44
C LYS A 149 -38.00 5.49 -7.60
N ASP A 150 -36.81 4.98 -7.32
CA ASP A 150 -36.46 3.57 -7.55
C ASP A 150 -36.63 2.69 -6.30
N TRP A 151 -36.97 3.30 -5.16
CA TRP A 151 -37.08 2.67 -3.85
C TRP A 151 -38.40 3.00 -3.17
N SER A 152 -39.15 1.96 -2.81
CA SER A 152 -40.32 2.11 -1.94
C SER A 152 -39.93 2.23 -0.46
N ARG A 153 -40.85 2.73 0.35
CA ARG A 153 -40.69 2.79 1.82
C ARG A 153 -40.51 1.42 2.41
N THR A 154 -41.38 0.48 2.04
CA THR A 154 -41.35 -0.90 2.51
C THR A 154 -40.02 -1.59 2.17
N GLU A 155 -39.47 -1.37 0.98
CA GLU A 155 -38.16 -1.92 0.62
C GLU A 155 -37.02 -1.29 1.43
N THR A 156 -37.12 0.03 1.70
CA THR A 156 -36.14 0.72 2.53
C THR A 156 -36.18 0.22 3.99
N ASP A 157 -37.38 -0.06 4.52
CA ASP A 157 -37.57 -0.62 5.86
C ASP A 157 -36.97 -2.02 5.96
N VAL A 158 -37.26 -2.88 4.96
CA VAL A 158 -36.69 -4.23 4.85
C VAL A 158 -35.16 -4.17 4.75
N LEU A 159 -34.61 -3.28 3.92
CA LEU A 159 -33.15 -3.10 3.82
C LEU A 159 -32.53 -2.79 5.18
N PHE A 160 -33.10 -1.84 5.93
CA PHE A 160 -32.58 -1.46 7.24
C PHE A 160 -32.73 -2.57 8.29
N ASP A 161 -33.79 -3.37 8.21
CA ASP A 161 -33.96 -4.56 9.05
C ASP A 161 -32.88 -5.62 8.77
N LEU A 162 -32.66 -5.92 7.49
CA LEU A 162 -31.61 -6.85 7.06
C LEU A 162 -30.22 -6.33 7.43
N CYS A 163 -29.97 -5.02 7.29
CA CYS A 163 -28.74 -4.36 7.72
C CYS A 163 -28.45 -4.55 9.22
N ARG A 164 -29.48 -4.47 10.08
CA ARG A 164 -29.35 -4.75 11.52
C ARG A 164 -29.10 -6.23 11.80
N ARG A 165 -29.87 -7.11 11.16
CA ARG A 165 -29.79 -8.57 11.39
C ARG A 165 -28.48 -9.18 10.90
N PHE A 166 -27.93 -8.66 9.81
CA PHE A 166 -26.72 -9.18 9.17
C PHE A 166 -25.50 -8.26 9.32
N GLU A 167 -25.56 -7.25 10.20
CA GLU A 167 -24.42 -6.38 10.53
C GLU A 167 -23.77 -5.72 9.28
N LEU A 168 -24.58 -5.20 8.36
CA LEU A 168 -24.14 -4.62 7.08
C LEU A 168 -23.33 -5.54 6.16
N LYS A 169 -23.46 -6.86 6.31
CA LYS A 169 -22.88 -7.83 5.38
C LYS A 169 -23.70 -7.86 4.09
N PHE A 170 -23.51 -6.86 3.23
CA PHE A 170 -24.28 -6.67 2.00
C PHE A 170 -24.24 -7.85 1.03
N LEU A 171 -23.22 -8.72 1.10
CA LEU A 171 -23.16 -9.96 0.32
C LEU A 171 -24.26 -10.96 0.72
N ILE A 172 -24.68 -10.95 1.99
CA ILE A 172 -25.73 -11.82 2.52
C ILE A 172 -27.11 -11.18 2.28
N ILE A 173 -27.18 -9.86 2.37
CA ILE A 173 -28.42 -9.07 2.23
C ILE A 173 -28.89 -8.98 0.76
N HIS A 174 -28.08 -9.42 -0.20
CA HIS A 174 -28.34 -9.15 -1.62
C HIS A 174 -29.64 -9.80 -2.13
N ASP A 175 -30.63 -8.95 -2.42
CA ASP A 175 -31.79 -9.26 -3.27
C ASP A 175 -31.70 -8.49 -4.62
N ARG A 176 -30.99 -7.36 -4.59
CA ARG A 176 -30.61 -6.52 -5.74
C ARG A 176 -29.07 -6.46 -5.87
N SER A 177 -28.57 -5.65 -6.81
CA SER A 177 -27.13 -5.44 -6.90
C SER A 177 -26.57 -4.85 -5.60
N VAL A 178 -25.39 -5.32 -5.19
CA VAL A 178 -24.76 -4.94 -3.91
C VAL A 178 -24.47 -3.44 -3.87
N GLU A 179 -24.21 -2.86 -5.04
CA GLU A 179 -23.93 -1.45 -5.28
C GLU A 179 -25.16 -0.61 -4.97
N ASP A 180 -26.33 -0.98 -5.50
CA ASP A 180 -27.57 -0.21 -5.30
C ASP A 180 -28.02 -0.24 -3.83
N LEU A 181 -27.84 -1.39 -3.16
CA LEU A 181 -28.12 -1.53 -1.72
C LEU A 181 -27.23 -0.62 -0.88
N LYS A 182 -25.93 -0.56 -1.21
CA LYS A 182 -24.98 0.31 -0.53
C LYS A 182 -25.26 1.78 -0.82
N GLU A 183 -25.54 2.12 -2.08
CA GLU A 183 -25.89 3.48 -2.50
C GLU A 183 -27.08 3.99 -1.70
N ARG A 184 -28.16 3.20 -1.64
CA ARG A 184 -29.35 3.55 -0.87
C ARG A 184 -29.04 3.72 0.61
N TYR A 185 -28.34 2.75 1.21
CA TYR A 185 -28.00 2.78 2.64
C TYR A 185 -27.17 4.01 3.02
N TYR A 186 -26.07 4.28 2.28
CA TYR A 186 -25.17 5.38 2.59
C TYR A 186 -25.78 6.75 2.26
N THR A 187 -26.63 6.84 1.23
CA THR A 187 -27.39 8.07 0.93
C THR A 187 -28.33 8.42 2.08
N ILE A 188 -29.06 7.43 2.61
CA ILE A 188 -29.93 7.64 3.77
C ILE A 188 -29.13 8.04 5.00
N CYS A 189 -28.01 7.36 5.30
CA CYS A 189 -27.16 7.70 6.43
C CYS A 189 -26.63 9.15 6.34
N THR A 190 -26.17 9.56 5.16
CA THR A 190 -25.68 10.92 4.91
C THR A 190 -26.80 11.96 5.08
N THR A 191 -27.99 11.65 4.55
CA THR A 191 -29.14 12.55 4.60
C THR A 191 -29.68 12.71 6.01
N LEU A 192 -29.76 11.62 6.78
CA LEU A 192 -30.17 11.65 8.19
C LEU A 192 -29.16 12.39 9.07
N GLU A 193 -27.86 12.14 8.88
CA GLU A 193 -26.81 12.86 9.61
C GLU A 193 -26.89 14.35 9.32
N TYR A 194 -27.09 14.74 8.05
CA TYR A 194 -27.27 16.13 7.67
C TYR A 194 -28.54 16.74 8.26
N ALA A 195 -29.69 16.06 8.19
CA ALA A 195 -30.95 16.57 8.74
C ALA A 195 -30.87 16.80 10.25
N ARG A 196 -30.18 15.92 10.98
CA ARG A 196 -30.05 15.97 12.45
C ARG A 196 -28.99 16.95 12.92
N THR A 197 -27.82 16.98 12.27
CA THR A 197 -26.68 17.79 12.72
C THR A 197 -26.54 19.11 11.98
N LYS A 198 -27.17 19.25 10.80
CA LYS A 198 -27.00 20.35 9.83
C LYS A 198 -25.54 20.59 9.43
N ARG A 199 -24.70 19.54 9.50
CA ARG A 199 -23.29 19.57 9.11
C ARG A 199 -23.07 18.58 7.98
N HIS A 200 -22.30 18.99 6.98
CA HIS A 200 -21.78 18.05 6.00
C HIS A 200 -20.66 17.23 6.65
N THR A 201 -20.81 15.90 6.64
CA THR A 201 -19.79 14.98 7.11
C THR A 201 -19.41 14.04 5.98
N ASP A 202 -18.12 13.80 5.78
CA ASP A 202 -17.62 12.86 4.77
C ASP A 202 -17.65 11.40 5.24
N LYS A 203 -18.35 11.12 6.35
CA LYS A 203 -18.34 9.80 7.00
C LYS A 203 -18.94 8.70 6.11
N TYR A 204 -19.89 9.05 5.25
CA TYR A 204 -20.72 8.09 4.50
C TYR A 204 -20.66 8.31 2.98
N ASN A 205 -19.49 8.67 2.44
CA ASN A 205 -19.32 8.90 1.01
C ASN A 205 -19.15 7.57 0.27
N PHE A 206 -20.17 7.16 -0.51
CA PHE A 206 -20.13 5.97 -1.36
C PHE A 206 -20.46 6.34 -2.81
N ASP A 207 -19.57 6.02 -3.74
CA ASP A 207 -19.76 6.20 -5.19
C ASP A 207 -20.04 4.85 -5.85
N ALA A 208 -21.32 4.59 -6.11
CA ALA A 208 -21.77 3.34 -6.73
C ALA A 208 -21.28 3.18 -8.18
N ALA A 209 -21.22 4.27 -8.94
CA ALA A 209 -20.75 4.26 -10.33
C ALA A 209 -19.25 3.98 -10.42
N HIS A 210 -18.46 4.47 -9.46
CA HIS A 210 -17.06 4.11 -9.33
C HIS A 210 -16.89 2.64 -8.97
N GLU A 211 -17.61 2.14 -7.97
CA GLU A 211 -17.50 0.75 -7.52
C GLU A 211 -17.91 -0.25 -8.61
N ARG A 212 -18.97 0.05 -9.37
CA ARG A 212 -19.41 -0.76 -10.51
C ARG A 212 -18.33 -0.82 -11.60
N ARG A 213 -17.77 0.33 -12.01
CA ARG A 213 -16.66 0.38 -12.99
C ARG A 213 -15.42 -0.35 -12.50
N ARG A 214 -15.08 -0.23 -11.21
CA ARG A 214 -13.95 -0.93 -10.59
C ARG A 214 -14.14 -2.45 -10.66
N LYS A 215 -15.35 -2.95 -10.35
CA LYS A 215 -15.68 -4.37 -10.45
C LYS A 215 -15.67 -4.87 -11.89
N GLU A 216 -16.18 -4.09 -12.84
CA GLU A 216 -16.09 -4.42 -14.26
C GLU A 216 -14.65 -4.53 -14.75
N GLN A 217 -13.76 -3.61 -14.35
CA GLN A 217 -12.33 -3.69 -14.68
C GLN A 217 -11.68 -4.94 -14.08
N LEU A 218 -11.99 -5.25 -12.82
CA LEU A 218 -11.48 -6.45 -12.16
C LEU A 218 -11.99 -7.72 -12.83
N ASN A 219 -13.26 -7.78 -13.20
CA ASN A 219 -13.84 -8.92 -13.91
C ASN A 219 -13.19 -9.10 -15.28
N LYS A 220 -12.93 -8.00 -16.01
CA LYS A 220 -12.18 -8.06 -17.27
C LYS A 220 -10.78 -8.65 -17.07
N LEU A 221 -10.05 -8.25 -16.02
CA LEU A 221 -8.74 -8.80 -15.69
C LEU A 221 -8.81 -10.27 -15.31
N LEU A 222 -9.83 -10.66 -14.52
CA LEU A 222 -10.03 -12.03 -14.07
C LEU A 222 -10.44 -12.96 -15.21
N SER A 223 -11.23 -12.47 -16.16
CA SER A 223 -11.68 -13.22 -17.34
C SER A 223 -10.66 -13.25 -18.46
N ARG A 224 -9.46 -12.67 -18.27
CA ARG A 224 -8.40 -12.68 -19.29
C ARG A 224 -7.99 -14.10 -19.60
N THR A 225 -7.95 -14.39 -20.89
CA THR A 225 -7.37 -15.62 -21.42
C THR A 225 -5.89 -15.42 -21.71
N LYS A 226 -5.11 -16.51 -21.65
CA LYS A 226 -3.67 -16.47 -21.95
C LYS A 226 -3.37 -15.98 -23.37
N ALA A 227 -4.26 -16.25 -24.33
CA ALA A 227 -4.11 -15.77 -25.71
C ALA A 227 -4.24 -14.24 -25.83
N GLU A 228 -5.19 -13.65 -25.09
CA GLU A 228 -5.35 -12.19 -25.03
C GLU A 228 -4.13 -11.52 -24.37
N GLU A 229 -3.50 -12.16 -23.38
CA GLU A 229 -2.26 -11.65 -22.77
C GLU A 229 -1.09 -11.64 -23.76
N GLU A 230 -0.93 -12.69 -24.57
CA GLU A 230 0.11 -12.76 -25.60
C GLU A 230 -0.09 -11.71 -26.69
N GLU A 231 -1.33 -11.47 -27.12
CA GLU A 231 -1.69 -10.42 -28.07
C GLU A 231 -1.47 -9.01 -27.50
N GLU A 232 -1.89 -8.74 -26.24
CA GLU A 232 -1.63 -7.46 -25.56
C GLU A 232 -0.11 -7.18 -25.48
N LEU A 233 0.70 -8.19 -25.17
CA LEU A 233 2.17 -8.06 -25.12
C LEU A 233 2.76 -7.77 -26.50
N TYR A 234 2.26 -8.43 -27.55
CA TYR A 234 2.68 -8.17 -28.92
C TYR A 234 2.36 -6.72 -29.33
N LEU A 235 1.12 -6.28 -29.09
CA LEU A 235 0.67 -4.91 -29.38
C LEU A 235 1.46 -3.87 -28.58
N MET A 236 1.76 -4.15 -27.31
CA MET A 236 2.55 -3.26 -26.46
C MET A 236 3.99 -3.11 -26.98
N ASN A 237 4.59 -4.21 -27.44
CA ASN A 237 5.92 -4.17 -28.06
C ASN A 237 5.92 -3.40 -29.38
N GLU A 238 4.87 -3.58 -30.20
CA GLU A 238 4.74 -2.87 -31.47
C GLU A 238 4.46 -1.37 -31.27
N LEU A 239 3.61 -1.00 -30.32
CA LEU A 239 3.39 0.41 -29.92
C LEU A 239 4.69 1.06 -29.47
N LYS A 240 5.49 0.36 -28.65
CA LYS A 240 6.80 0.85 -28.21
C LYS A 240 7.78 1.03 -29.37
N ARG A 241 7.73 0.13 -30.36
CA ARG A 241 8.52 0.26 -31.58
C ARG A 241 8.13 1.51 -32.37
N ILE A 242 6.83 1.70 -32.61
CA ILE A 242 6.31 2.86 -33.33
C ILE A 242 6.64 4.17 -32.58
N GLU A 243 6.51 4.18 -31.25
CA GLU A 243 6.84 5.35 -30.43
C GLU A 243 8.33 5.69 -30.51
N ASN A 244 9.21 4.69 -30.47
CA ASN A 244 10.65 4.88 -30.65
C ASN A 244 11.01 5.40 -32.05
N GLU A 245 10.41 4.84 -33.09
CA GLU A 245 10.62 5.30 -34.48
C GLU A 245 10.07 6.71 -34.70
N ARG A 246 8.95 7.05 -34.07
CA ARG A 246 8.42 8.43 -34.05
C ARG A 246 9.39 9.37 -33.35
N LYS A 247 9.89 9.01 -32.16
CA LYS A 247 10.83 9.82 -31.39
C LYS A 247 12.15 10.03 -32.14
N GLU A 248 12.63 9.00 -32.83
CA GLU A 248 13.84 9.11 -33.65
C GLU A 248 13.64 10.02 -34.86
N ARG A 249 12.48 9.92 -35.55
CA ARG A 249 12.13 10.88 -36.61
C ARG A 249 12.03 12.32 -36.08
N GLU A 250 11.41 12.53 -34.93
CA GLU A 250 11.35 13.86 -34.29
C GLU A 250 12.75 14.37 -33.93
N ARG A 251 13.67 13.50 -33.50
CA ARG A 251 15.08 13.84 -33.23
C ARG A 251 15.81 14.26 -34.50
N ILE A 252 15.66 13.51 -35.59
CA ILE A 252 16.29 13.81 -36.89
C ILE A 252 15.77 15.16 -37.42
N ILE A 253 14.46 15.36 -37.42
CA ILE A 253 13.83 16.63 -37.84
C ILE A 253 14.34 17.79 -36.97
N SER A 254 14.45 17.59 -35.65
CA SER A 254 14.98 18.62 -34.74
C SER A 254 16.44 18.96 -35.05
N GLN A 255 17.25 17.96 -35.37
CA GLN A 255 18.66 18.16 -35.75
C GLN A 255 18.77 18.89 -37.09
N ASP A 256 17.95 18.54 -38.09
CA ASP A 256 17.98 19.18 -39.40
C ASP A 256 17.46 20.61 -39.35
N VAL A 257 16.44 20.90 -38.53
CA VAL A 257 16.00 22.28 -38.24
C VAL A 257 17.14 23.08 -37.60
N GLN A 258 17.88 22.51 -36.63
CA GLN A 258 19.04 23.17 -36.02
C GLN A 258 20.15 23.45 -37.04
N LYS A 259 20.46 22.51 -37.94
CA LYS A 259 21.44 22.72 -39.02
C LYS A 259 20.98 23.82 -39.98
N PHE A 260 19.70 23.87 -40.32
CA PHE A 260 19.14 24.89 -41.20
C PHE A 260 19.23 26.29 -40.59
N VAL A 261 18.94 26.41 -39.28
CA VAL A 261 19.12 27.67 -38.53
C VAL A 261 20.59 28.09 -38.51
N GLN A 262 21.53 27.18 -38.23
CA GLN A 262 22.96 27.48 -38.23
C GLN A 262 23.50 27.90 -39.61
N GLN A 263 22.98 27.31 -40.70
CA GLN A 263 23.35 27.71 -42.07
C GLN A 263 22.82 29.10 -42.44
N GLN A 264 21.61 29.47 -41.99
CA GLN A 264 21.10 30.82 -42.18
C GLN A 264 21.93 31.85 -41.42
N ASP A 265 22.33 31.56 -40.18
CA ASP A 265 23.19 32.46 -39.38
C ASP A 265 24.59 32.66 -40.02
N GLN A 266 25.16 31.62 -40.65
CA GLN A 266 26.43 31.71 -41.38
C GLN A 266 26.35 32.55 -42.67
N ASN A 267 25.25 32.47 -43.43
CA ASN A 267 25.05 33.28 -44.64
C ASN A 267 24.81 34.78 -44.34
N VAL A 268 24.35 35.12 -43.14
CA VAL A 268 24.23 36.52 -42.67
C VAL A 268 25.61 37.10 -42.29
N LEU A 269 26.61 36.27 -41.97
CA LEU A 269 27.97 36.70 -41.65
C LEU A 269 28.86 36.90 -42.89
N THR A 270 28.60 36.21 -44.01
CA THR A 270 29.38 36.33 -45.26
C THR A 270 28.93 37.48 -46.16
N THR A 271 27.67 37.92 -46.07
CA THR A 271 27.13 39.04 -46.86
C THR A 271 27.46 40.42 -46.28
N ASN A 272 27.97 40.49 -45.05
CA ASN A 272 28.33 41.76 -44.39
C ASN A 272 29.79 42.21 -44.60
N ASN A 273 30.61 41.47 -45.36
CA ASN A 273 32.02 41.83 -45.59
C ASN A 273 32.30 42.63 -46.88
N SER A 274 31.29 42.99 -47.69
CA SER A 274 31.51 43.75 -48.94
C SER A 274 30.91 45.17 -48.98
N ILE A 275 30.44 45.71 -47.85
CA ILE A 275 29.87 47.06 -47.83
C ILE A 275 30.60 47.93 -46.80
N GLN A 276 31.47 48.79 -47.36
CA GLN A 276 31.91 50.11 -46.88
C GLN A 276 32.94 50.20 -45.74
N ARG A 277 34.18 50.50 -46.15
CA ARG A 277 35.07 51.41 -45.41
C ARG A 277 35.06 52.77 -46.11
N THR A 278 34.15 53.67 -45.72
CA THR A 278 34.37 55.12 -45.72
C THR A 278 33.37 55.78 -44.78
N ALA A 279 33.81 56.89 -44.18
CA ALA A 279 33.08 57.89 -43.39
C ALA A 279 32.89 57.62 -41.89
N SER A 280 33.71 58.38 -41.15
CA SER A 280 33.64 58.71 -39.74
C SER A 280 32.51 59.70 -39.40
N SER A 281 32.06 59.59 -38.14
CA SER A 281 31.40 60.58 -37.28
C SER A 281 30.00 61.11 -37.65
N SER A 282 29.00 60.76 -36.85
CA SER A 282 28.52 61.63 -35.77
C SER A 282 27.31 61.02 -35.04
N SER A 283 27.17 61.43 -33.80
CA SER A 283 26.37 60.88 -32.72
C SER A 283 24.86 60.97 -32.93
N ARG A 284 24.12 59.92 -32.54
CA ARG A 284 22.93 60.00 -31.66
C ARG A 284 22.48 58.61 -31.22
N ARG A 285 22.42 58.43 -29.90
CA ARG A 285 21.82 57.28 -29.20
C ARG A 285 20.36 57.10 -29.62
N SER A 286 19.98 55.88 -29.95
CA SER A 286 18.68 55.33 -29.55
C SER A 286 18.90 53.88 -29.10
N SER A 287 18.64 53.63 -27.82
CA SER A 287 18.68 52.29 -27.23
C SER A 287 17.40 51.57 -27.65
N ILE A 288 17.48 50.80 -28.74
CA ILE A 288 16.44 49.85 -29.10
C ILE A 288 16.70 48.56 -28.32
N ASN A 289 15.75 48.27 -27.43
CA ASN A 289 15.73 47.17 -26.47
C ASN A 289 16.08 45.81 -27.08
N GLN A 290 17.16 45.20 -26.58
CA GLN A 290 17.44 43.76 -26.75
C GLN A 290 16.28 42.86 -26.24
N ASP A 291 15.41 43.40 -25.39
CA ASP A 291 14.21 42.71 -24.88
C ASP A 291 13.12 42.46 -25.94
N TYR A 292 13.12 43.17 -27.08
CA TYR A 292 12.07 42.99 -28.10
C TYR A 292 12.33 41.78 -29.01
N LEU A 293 13.60 41.46 -29.30
CA LEU A 293 13.98 40.31 -30.14
C LEU A 293 13.99 38.98 -29.37
N GLN A 294 14.22 38.99 -28.05
CA GLN A 294 14.03 37.80 -27.20
C GLN A 294 12.54 37.47 -26.97
N ARG A 295 11.66 38.47 -27.04
CA ARG A 295 10.22 38.28 -26.86
C ARG A 295 9.55 37.65 -28.10
N LEU A 296 10.10 37.85 -29.31
CA LEU A 296 9.57 37.23 -30.53
C LEU A 296 9.92 35.73 -30.65
N ASN A 297 11.10 35.30 -30.22
CA ASN A 297 11.48 33.88 -30.14
C ASN A 297 10.75 33.09 -29.05
N SER A 298 10.04 33.76 -28.15
CA SER A 298 9.20 33.14 -27.12
C SER A 298 7.73 32.93 -27.55
N SER A 299 7.37 33.31 -28.79
CA SER A 299 5.97 33.43 -29.23
C SER A 299 5.44 32.26 -30.07
N SER A 300 6.27 31.34 -30.55
CA SER A 300 5.78 30.25 -31.43
C SER A 300 5.33 28.98 -30.72
N ASN A 301 5.30 28.94 -29.39
CA ASN A 301 4.81 27.76 -28.65
C ASN A 301 3.68 28.12 -27.68
N ARG A 302 2.57 28.64 -28.23
CA ARG A 302 1.27 28.66 -27.53
C ARG A 302 0.17 28.12 -28.43
N THR A 303 0.19 26.82 -28.68
CA THR A 303 -1.05 26.05 -28.74
C THR A 303 -1.30 25.49 -27.34
N SER A 304 -2.41 25.93 -26.77
CA SER A 304 -2.88 25.59 -25.43
C SER A 304 -3.47 24.18 -25.41
N THR A 305 -2.61 23.19 -25.18
CA THR A 305 -2.97 22.01 -24.38
C THR A 305 -1.98 21.99 -23.23
N THR A 306 -2.45 22.31 -22.04
CA THR A 306 -1.68 22.20 -20.79
C THR A 306 -1.29 20.75 -20.57
N GLN A 307 -0.18 20.31 -21.17
CA GLN A 307 0.52 19.13 -20.71
C GLN A 307 0.98 19.40 -19.28
N ARG A 308 0.28 18.78 -18.33
CA ARG A 308 0.72 18.69 -16.94
C ARG A 308 2.01 17.88 -16.94
N ILE A 309 3.15 18.56 -16.97
CA ILE A 309 4.43 17.94 -16.67
C ILE A 309 4.39 17.62 -15.18
N PHE A 310 4.15 16.35 -14.86
CA PHE A 310 4.29 15.87 -13.50
C PHE A 310 5.79 15.82 -13.14
N PRO A 311 6.15 16.05 -11.87
CA PRO A 311 7.54 15.93 -11.44
C PRO A 311 8.03 14.51 -11.70
N GLU A 312 9.05 14.33 -12.54
CA GLU A 312 9.78 13.06 -12.60
C GLU A 312 10.52 12.88 -11.27
N PHE A 313 10.00 12.00 -10.42
CA PHE A 313 10.67 11.57 -9.21
C PHE A 313 11.92 10.76 -9.61
N LYS A 314 13.10 11.25 -9.24
CA LYS A 314 14.40 10.59 -9.50
C LYS A 314 14.59 9.24 -8.76
N ARG A 315 13.53 8.64 -8.20
CA ARG A 315 13.55 7.35 -7.51
C ARG A 315 12.26 6.57 -7.86
N PRO A 316 12.35 5.35 -8.41
CA PRO A 316 11.17 4.51 -8.62
C PRO A 316 10.58 4.07 -7.26
N GLY A 317 9.26 4.16 -7.09
CA GLY A 317 8.55 3.75 -5.87
C GLY A 317 7.07 4.16 -5.83
N VAL A 318 6.32 3.62 -4.86
CA VAL A 318 4.91 3.97 -4.60
C VAL A 318 4.86 5.15 -3.60
N PHE A 319 4.17 6.23 -3.96
CA PHE A 319 4.05 7.43 -3.13
C PHE A 319 2.61 7.61 -2.61
N LEU A 320 2.46 7.92 -1.33
CA LEU A 320 1.16 8.19 -0.70
C LEU A 320 0.67 9.60 -1.06
N ARG A 321 -0.65 9.78 -1.20
CA ARG A 321 -1.28 11.10 -1.48
C ARG A 321 -0.96 12.16 -0.40
N SER A 322 -0.53 11.74 0.78
CA SER A 322 -0.09 12.59 1.90
C SER A 322 1.38 13.02 1.84
N GLN A 323 2.15 12.54 0.85
CA GLN A 323 3.57 12.86 0.77
C GLN A 323 3.78 14.28 0.20
N ARG A 324 4.50 15.11 0.95
CA ARG A 324 4.76 16.53 0.66
C ARG A 324 5.19 16.71 -0.80
N MET A 325 4.40 17.46 -1.57
CA MET A 325 4.67 17.74 -2.98
C MET A 325 5.93 18.61 -3.08
N ILE A 326 7.03 18.03 -3.55
CA ILE A 326 8.28 18.77 -3.76
C ILE A 326 8.12 19.57 -5.04
N LEU A 327 8.11 20.90 -4.90
CA LEU A 327 8.07 21.81 -6.03
C LEU A 327 9.39 21.77 -6.82
N PRO A 328 9.35 21.84 -8.17
CA PRO A 328 10.56 21.89 -9.00
C PRO A 328 11.51 23.02 -8.57
N SER A 329 12.82 22.73 -8.54
CA SER A 329 13.86 23.73 -8.23
C SER A 329 13.98 24.86 -9.26
N SER A 330 13.26 24.78 -10.38
CA SER A 330 13.19 25.78 -11.43
C SER A 330 12.16 26.89 -11.19
N ILE A 331 11.36 26.81 -10.11
CA ILE A 331 10.35 27.83 -9.81
C ILE A 331 11.05 29.07 -9.21
N PRO A 332 10.91 30.26 -9.84
CA PRO A 332 11.48 31.49 -9.29
C PRO A 332 10.88 31.82 -7.92
N ASN A 333 11.70 32.29 -6.98
CA ASN A 333 11.29 32.63 -5.59
C ASN A 333 10.07 33.57 -5.51
N LYS A 334 9.88 34.46 -6.50
CA LYS A 334 8.71 35.34 -6.58
C LYS A 334 7.39 34.57 -6.76
N LYS A 335 7.41 33.46 -7.51
CA LYS A 335 6.22 32.61 -7.70
C LYS A 335 5.94 31.75 -6.47
N LEU A 336 6.96 31.33 -5.73
CA LEU A 336 6.80 30.65 -4.44
C LEU A 336 6.08 31.54 -3.42
N ALA A 337 6.46 32.82 -3.32
CA ALA A 337 5.80 33.76 -2.42
C ALA A 337 4.31 33.97 -2.74
N VAL A 338 3.93 33.97 -4.02
CA VAL A 338 2.52 34.05 -4.45
C VAL A 338 1.76 32.77 -4.11
N ILE A 339 2.39 31.61 -4.30
CA ILE A 339 1.80 30.31 -3.92
C ILE A 339 1.59 30.25 -2.41
N ASP A 340 2.56 30.68 -1.60
CA ASP A 340 2.43 30.74 -0.14
C ASP A 340 1.33 31.71 0.32
N GLN A 341 1.18 32.85 -0.37
CA GLN A 341 0.10 33.80 -0.11
C GLN A 341 -1.28 33.21 -0.40
N VAL A 342 -1.41 32.47 -1.51
CA VAL A 342 -2.65 31.77 -1.88
C VAL A 342 -2.96 30.63 -0.91
N LEU A 343 -1.95 29.85 -0.50
CA LEU A 343 -2.13 28.78 0.49
C LEU A 343 -2.57 29.33 1.86
N LYS A 344 -2.02 30.48 2.28
CA LYS A 344 -2.47 31.20 3.47
C LYS A 344 -3.92 31.69 3.35
N GLN A 345 -4.31 32.26 2.20
CA GLN A 345 -5.70 32.68 1.96
C GLN A 345 -6.68 31.51 1.97
N CYS A 346 -6.26 30.35 1.47
CA CYS A 346 -7.07 29.13 1.46
C CYS A 346 -7.10 28.39 2.81
N GLN A 347 -6.48 28.92 3.88
CA GLN A 347 -6.36 28.28 5.20
C GLN A 347 -5.76 26.85 5.16
N LEU A 348 -5.01 26.53 4.10
CA LEU A 348 -4.28 25.27 3.97
C LEU A 348 -2.86 25.48 4.50
N GLY A 349 -2.77 25.72 5.81
CA GLY A 349 -1.50 25.89 6.50
C GLY A 349 -0.78 24.55 6.65
N ILE A 350 0.33 24.38 5.94
CA ILE A 350 1.35 23.39 6.29
C ILE A 350 2.34 24.14 7.17
N GLU A 351 2.28 23.90 8.49
CA GLU A 351 3.35 24.31 9.40
C GLU A 351 4.65 23.64 8.95
N PHE A 352 5.72 24.43 8.89
CA PHE A 352 6.99 24.02 8.30
C PHE A 352 7.72 22.95 9.10
#